data_AF-A0A9E5LT52-F1
#
_entry.id   AF-A0A9E5LT52-F1
#
_cell.length_a   1.000
_cell.length_b   1.000
_cell.length_c   1.000
_cell.angle_alpha   90.00
_cell.angle_beta   90.00
_cell.angle_gamma   90.00
#
_symmetry.space_group_name_H-M   'P 1'
#
loop_
_entity.id
_entity.type
_entity.pdbx_description
1 polymer ?
#
loop_
_entity_poly.entity_id
_entity_poly.type
_entity_poly.pdbx_seq_one_letter_code
_entity_poly.pdbx_strand_id
1 'polypeptide(L)'
;ELWSTGFTHPGGTVLFDPIAWPQESPRPKSPVEIVQTNANHDRNGAVLGSNLGGSFTKHPKEFSAVPLPGAGEDETAYFHALTGTLVVGDALINLAPHDLMLLPDKYCTDPVLLGKSLRNLALLPVRRIFFAHGAPILQDGLSRILPLLP
;
A
#
# COMPACT_ATOMS: atom_id res chain seq x y z
N GLU A 1 4.32 3.19 14.24
CA GLU A 1 4.84 4.22 13.32
C GLU A 1 4.07 4.17 12.01
N LEU A 2 3.87 5.32 11.36
CA LEU A 2 3.21 5.40 10.05
C LEU A 2 4.27 5.34 8.95
N TRP A 3 3.98 4.58 7.90
CA TRP A 3 4.89 4.37 6.76
C TRP A 3 4.21 4.80 5.47
N SER A 4 4.95 5.43 4.56
CA SER A 4 4.48 5.78 3.22
C SER A 4 5.42 5.18 2.18
N THR A 5 4.90 4.90 0.98
CA THR A 5 5.68 4.36 -0.12
C THR A 5 5.72 5.34 -1.28
N GLY A 6 6.93 5.68 -1.75
CA GLY A 6 7.12 6.44 -2.97
C GLY A 6 7.76 5.58 -4.06
N PHE A 7 7.23 5.64 -5.27
CA PHE A 7 7.79 4.99 -6.46
C PHE A 7 8.08 6.04 -7.52
N THR A 8 9.34 6.18 -7.93
CA THR A 8 9.73 7.14 -8.97
C THR A 8 10.18 6.40 -10.21
N HIS A 9 9.66 6.82 -11.36
CA HIS A 9 9.95 6.27 -12.68
C HIS A 9 10.24 7.42 -13.67
N PRO A 10 10.67 7.15 -14.91
CA PRO A 10 10.95 8.22 -15.88
C PRO A 10 9.76 9.15 -16.14
N GLY A 11 8.53 8.65 -15.97
CA GLY A 11 7.29 9.39 -16.22
C GLY A 11 6.69 10.15 -15.03
N GLY A 12 7.32 10.13 -13.85
CA GLY A 12 6.82 10.81 -12.65
C GLY A 12 7.09 10.05 -11.35
N THR A 13 6.34 10.41 -10.30
CA THR A 13 6.37 9.74 -8.99
C THR A 13 4.96 9.39 -8.55
N VAL A 14 4.77 8.16 -8.05
CA VAL A 14 3.56 7.70 -7.36
C VAL A 14 3.83 7.69 -5.86
N LEU A 15 2.95 8.30 -5.07
CA LEU A 15 3.01 8.31 -3.61
C LEU A 15 1.80 7.60 -3.03
N PHE A 16 2.02 6.54 -2.27
CA PHE A 16 1.00 5.78 -1.56
C PHE A 16 0.94 6.23 -0.10
N ASP A 17 -0.28 6.54 0.36
CA ASP A 17 -0.61 6.95 1.73
C ASP A 17 0.36 7.98 2.31
N PRO A 18 0.61 9.09 1.60
CA PRO A 18 1.72 9.98 1.91
C PRO A 18 1.58 10.61 3.29
N ILE A 19 2.65 10.49 4.07
CA ILE A 19 2.87 11.25 5.31
C ILE A 19 3.59 12.56 4.98
N ALA A 20 3.92 13.39 5.98
CA ALA A 20 4.76 14.56 5.76
C ALA A 20 6.07 14.20 5.03
N TRP A 21 6.34 14.91 3.93
CA TRP A 21 7.55 14.67 3.15
C TRP A 21 8.78 14.94 4.01
N PRO A 22 9.74 14.00 4.13
CA PRO A 22 10.93 14.22 4.92
C PRO A 22 11.76 15.38 4.35
N GLN A 23 12.21 16.29 5.22
CA GLN A 23 12.94 17.50 4.79
C GLN A 23 14.22 17.19 4.00
N GLU A 24 14.90 16.08 4.33
CA GLU A 24 16.16 15.67 3.71
C GLU A 24 15.97 14.81 2.46
N SER A 25 14.73 14.42 2.12
CA SER A 25 14.46 13.60 0.93
C SER A 25 14.37 14.46 -0.33
N PRO A 26 14.98 14.04 -1.46
CA PRO A 26 14.84 14.72 -2.74
C PRO A 26 13.36 14.95 -3.08
N ARG A 27 13.02 16.08 -3.71
CA ARG A 27 11.63 16.32 -4.11
C ARG A 27 11.14 15.21 -5.07
N PRO A 28 9.87 14.77 -4.95
CA PRO A 28 9.24 13.89 -5.93
C PRO A 28 9.34 14.47 -7.33
N LYS A 29 9.49 13.59 -8.33
CA LYS A 29 9.54 13.99 -9.74
C LYS A 29 8.11 14.19 -10.25
N SER A 30 7.83 15.35 -10.84
CA SER A 30 6.54 15.60 -11.48
C SER A 30 6.39 14.83 -12.81
N PRO A 31 5.16 14.46 -13.20
CA PRO A 31 3.91 14.57 -12.43
C PRO A 31 3.88 13.65 -11.20
N VAL A 32 3.19 14.09 -10.15
CA VAL A 32 3.00 13.33 -8.91
C VAL A 32 1.60 12.75 -8.88
N GLU A 33 1.49 11.43 -8.78
CA GLU A 33 0.23 10.73 -8.54
C GLU A 33 0.12 10.36 -7.05
N ILE A 34 -1.00 10.69 -6.42
CA ILE A 34 -1.26 10.35 -5.03
C ILE A 34 -2.30 9.25 -4.97
N VAL A 35 -2.01 8.22 -4.20
CA VAL A 35 -2.83 7.03 -4.05
C VAL A 35 -3.14 6.84 -2.57
N GLN A 36 -4.42 6.67 -2.26
CA GLN A 36 -4.89 6.22 -0.96
C GLN A 36 -5.24 4.74 -1.09
N THR A 37 -4.68 3.89 -0.22
CA THR A 37 -5.02 2.46 -0.22
C THR A 37 -6.37 2.20 0.42
N ASN A 38 -6.86 3.07 1.29
CA ASN A 38 -8.21 3.00 1.85
C ASN A 38 -8.75 4.40 2.24
N ALA A 39 -10.03 4.48 2.62
CA ALA A 39 -10.70 5.74 2.93
C ALA A 39 -10.13 6.48 4.15
N ASN A 40 -9.47 5.77 5.07
CA ASN A 40 -8.88 6.33 6.29
C ASN A 40 -7.43 6.84 6.07
N HIS A 41 -6.88 6.68 4.86
CA HIS A 41 -5.49 7.03 4.54
C HIS A 41 -5.30 8.42 3.92
N ASP A 42 -6.16 9.40 4.26
CA ASP A 42 -5.96 10.77 3.79
C ASP A 42 -4.62 11.36 4.23
N ARG A 43 -4.19 11.06 5.47
CA ARG A 43 -2.85 11.36 6.01
C ARG A 43 -2.41 12.78 5.65
N ASN A 44 -1.39 12.92 4.81
CA ASN A 44 -0.90 14.22 4.33
C ASN A 44 -1.08 14.39 2.81
N GLY A 45 -1.95 13.58 2.19
CA GLY A 45 -2.19 13.54 0.76
C GLY A 45 -2.67 14.88 0.21
N ALA A 46 -3.66 15.51 0.84
CA ALA A 46 -4.21 16.78 0.36
C ALA A 46 -3.17 17.91 0.36
N VAL A 47 -2.41 18.03 1.45
CA VAL A 47 -1.36 19.06 1.60
C VAL A 47 -0.22 18.82 0.62
N LEU A 48 0.25 17.57 0.49
CA LEU A 48 1.32 17.25 -0.46
C LEU A 48 0.86 17.37 -1.91
N GLY A 49 -0.39 17.00 -2.22
CA GLY A 49 -0.99 17.20 -3.54
C GLY A 49 -0.97 18.68 -3.93
N SER A 50 -1.43 19.56 -3.04
CA SER A 50 -1.37 21.00 -3.25
C SER A 50 0.07 21.51 -3.43
N ASN A 51 1.00 21.11 -2.55
CA ASN A 51 2.38 21.58 -2.57
C ASN A 51 3.20 21.08 -3.77
N LEU A 52 2.88 19.90 -4.29
CA LEU A 52 3.61 19.25 -5.38
C LEU A 52 2.90 19.37 -6.74
N GLY A 53 1.71 19.96 -6.79
CA GLY A 53 0.84 19.90 -7.97
C GLY A 53 0.44 18.47 -8.34
N GLY A 54 0.28 17.61 -7.33
CA GLY A 54 -0.06 16.20 -7.50
C GLY A 54 -1.56 15.98 -7.67
N SER A 55 -1.93 14.88 -8.32
CA SER A 55 -3.33 14.47 -8.54
C SER A 55 -3.64 13.14 -7.87
N PHE A 56 -4.79 13.05 -7.21
CA PHE A 56 -5.29 11.80 -6.66
C PHE A 56 -5.75 10.84 -7.77
N THR A 57 -5.44 9.55 -7.63
CA THR A 57 -5.86 8.52 -8.58
C THR A 57 -6.06 7.17 -7.88
N LYS A 58 -7.02 6.38 -8.36
CA LYS A 58 -7.18 4.95 -8.03
C LYS A 58 -6.49 4.03 -9.05
N HIS A 59 -5.89 4.61 -10.09
CA HIS A 59 -5.23 3.91 -11.19
C HIS A 59 -3.85 4.51 -11.47
N PRO A 60 -2.92 4.46 -10.51
CA PRO A 60 -1.56 4.95 -10.70
C PRO A 60 -0.85 4.22 -11.85
N LYS A 61 0.01 4.94 -12.58
CA LYS A 61 0.77 4.34 -13.69
C LYS A 61 1.63 3.17 -13.21
N GLU A 62 1.72 2.14 -14.04
CA GLU A 62 2.55 0.93 -13.84
C GLU A 62 2.06 -0.04 -12.73
N PHE A 63 1.05 0.34 -11.93
CA PHE A 63 0.48 -0.51 -10.89
C PHE A 63 -0.92 -1.01 -11.28
N SER A 64 -1.19 -2.27 -10.95
CA SER A 64 -2.52 -2.85 -11.00
C SER A 64 -3.18 -2.77 -9.63
N ALA A 65 -4.40 -2.24 -9.57
CA ALA A 65 -5.20 -2.24 -8.35
C ALA A 65 -5.75 -3.65 -8.06
N VAL A 66 -5.69 -4.06 -6.80
CA VAL A 66 -6.18 -5.34 -6.29
C VAL A 66 -7.11 -5.03 -5.12
N PRO A 67 -8.44 -4.94 -5.36
CA PRO A 67 -9.40 -4.65 -4.31
C PRO A 67 -9.36 -5.69 -3.19
N LEU A 68 -9.40 -5.24 -1.94
CA LEU A 68 -9.39 -6.08 -0.74
C LEU A 68 -10.61 -5.82 0.15
N PRO A 69 -11.85 -6.02 -0.37
CA PRO A 69 -13.04 -5.81 0.43
C PRO A 69 -13.03 -6.71 1.67
N GLY A 70 -13.63 -6.21 2.76
CA GLY A 70 -13.62 -6.84 4.07
C GLY A 70 -12.56 -6.29 5.03
N ALA A 71 -11.51 -5.62 4.53
CA ALA A 71 -10.61 -4.81 5.36
C ALA A 71 -11.27 -3.47 5.74
N GLY A 72 -10.52 -2.36 5.75
CA GLY A 72 -11.07 -1.01 5.85
C GLY A 72 -11.93 -0.64 4.63
N GLU A 73 -12.73 0.41 4.77
CA GLU A 73 -13.54 0.95 3.67
C GLU A 73 -12.64 1.31 2.47
N ASP A 74 -13.06 0.90 1.26
CA ASP A 74 -12.33 1.11 0.00
C ASP A 74 -10.90 0.53 -0.05
N GLU A 75 -10.55 -0.43 0.83
CA GLU A 75 -9.21 -1.03 0.86
C GLU A 75 -8.82 -1.67 -0.49
N THR A 76 -7.65 -1.27 -1.00
CA THR A 76 -7.07 -1.70 -2.26
C THR A 76 -5.55 -1.79 -2.13
N ALA A 77 -4.99 -2.96 -2.45
CA ALA A 77 -3.55 -3.11 -2.64
C ALA A 77 -3.15 -2.77 -4.08
N TYR A 78 -1.89 -2.41 -4.30
CA TYR A 78 -1.38 -2.04 -5.62
C TYR A 78 -0.15 -2.86 -5.96
N PHE A 79 -0.18 -3.51 -7.12
CA PHE A 79 0.87 -4.42 -7.57
C PHE A 79 1.61 -3.89 -8.79
N HIS A 80 2.93 -3.76 -8.66
CA HIS A 80 3.83 -3.40 -9.75
C HIS A 80 4.48 -4.66 -10.34
N ALA A 81 3.97 -5.09 -11.51
CA ALA A 81 4.32 -6.39 -12.10
C ALA A 81 5.80 -6.51 -12.48
N LEU A 82 6.40 -5.44 -13.01
CA LEU A 82 7.79 -5.47 -13.49
C LEU A 82 8.78 -5.82 -12.38
N THR A 83 8.51 -5.37 -11.15
CA THR A 83 9.44 -5.56 -10.04
C THR A 83 8.89 -6.58 -9.02
N GLY A 84 7.62 -6.95 -9.08
CA GLY A 84 6.96 -7.82 -8.10
C GLY A 84 6.75 -7.11 -6.76
N THR A 85 6.56 -5.79 -6.75
CA THR A 85 6.27 -5.02 -5.52
C THR A 85 4.78 -4.96 -5.28
N LEU A 86 4.35 -5.33 -4.08
CA LEU A 86 3.02 -5.08 -3.55
C LEU A 86 3.08 -3.90 -2.57
N VAL A 87 2.16 -2.95 -2.70
CA VAL A 87 1.89 -1.91 -1.69
C VAL A 87 0.52 -2.20 -1.11
N VAL A 88 0.44 -2.31 0.22
CA VAL A 88 -0.80 -2.67 0.93
C VAL A 88 -1.04 -1.67 2.06
N GLY A 89 -2.32 -1.33 2.24
CA GLY A 89 -2.80 -0.51 3.32
C GLY A 89 -2.89 -1.31 4.62
N ASP A 90 -4.07 -1.29 5.24
CA ASP A 90 -4.30 -1.86 6.56
C ASP A 90 -4.52 -3.38 6.53
N ALA A 91 -4.87 -3.95 5.37
CA ALA A 91 -5.18 -5.38 5.25
C ALA A 91 -4.06 -6.31 5.76
N LEU A 92 -2.80 -5.85 5.68
CA LEU A 92 -1.63 -6.52 6.24
C LEU A 92 -0.80 -5.51 7.04
N ILE A 93 -0.34 -5.90 8.22
CA ILE A 93 0.44 -5.06 9.13
C ILE A 93 1.75 -5.78 9.47
N ASN A 94 2.88 -5.07 9.43
CA ASN A 94 4.21 -5.62 9.77
C ASN A 94 4.94 -4.74 10.80
N LEU A 95 4.28 -4.45 11.92
CA LEU A 95 4.70 -3.46 12.91
C LEU A 95 5.13 -4.11 14.24
N ALA A 96 6.38 -3.85 14.64
CA ALA A 96 6.92 -4.31 15.92
C ALA A 96 6.07 -3.86 17.13
N PRO A 97 5.93 -4.70 18.17
CA PRO A 97 6.60 -5.99 18.38
C PRO A 97 5.92 -7.17 17.67
N HIS A 98 4.85 -6.93 16.92
CA HIS A 98 4.15 -7.97 16.19
C HIS A 98 4.86 -8.25 14.86
N ASP A 99 4.95 -9.54 14.50
CA ASP A 99 5.34 -9.95 13.16
C ASP A 99 4.20 -9.68 12.17
N LEU A 100 4.46 -9.92 10.89
CA LEU A 100 3.47 -9.82 9.81
C LEU A 100 2.16 -10.52 10.19
N MET A 101 1.06 -9.77 10.16
CA MET A 101 -0.27 -10.25 10.52
C MET A 101 -1.37 -9.64 9.65
N LEU A 102 -2.55 -10.25 9.65
CA LEU A 102 -3.76 -9.67 9.09
C LEU A 102 -4.26 -8.50 9.94
N LEU A 103 -5.05 -7.62 9.33
CA LEU A 103 -5.83 -6.63 10.07
C LEU A 103 -6.70 -7.33 11.15
N PRO A 104 -6.63 -6.92 12.43
CA PRO A 104 -7.48 -7.51 13.46
C PRO A 104 -8.97 -7.33 13.16
N ASP A 105 -9.78 -8.37 13.38
CA ASP A 105 -11.21 -8.43 13.02
C ASP A 105 -12.04 -7.21 13.43
N LYS A 106 -11.75 -6.62 14.59
CA LYS A 106 -12.46 -5.43 15.09
C LYS A 106 -12.28 -4.17 14.23
N TYR A 107 -11.30 -4.15 13.33
CA TYR A 107 -11.05 -3.07 12.38
C TYR A 107 -11.50 -3.43 10.96
N CYS A 108 -11.87 -4.68 10.73
CA CYS A 108 -12.38 -5.15 9.45
C CYS A 108 -13.86 -4.77 9.30
N THR A 109 -14.25 -4.40 8.09
CA THR A 109 -15.66 -4.29 7.72
C THR A 109 -16.33 -5.67 7.63
N ASP A 110 -15.59 -6.67 7.15
CA ASP A 110 -16.00 -8.09 7.13
C ASP A 110 -14.74 -8.99 7.09
N PRO A 111 -14.32 -9.57 8.24
CA PRO A 111 -13.13 -10.43 8.31
C PRO A 111 -13.20 -11.67 7.42
N VAL A 112 -14.40 -12.23 7.21
CA VAL A 112 -14.59 -13.43 6.38
C VAL A 112 -14.40 -13.08 4.91
N LEU A 113 -14.91 -11.92 4.49
CA LEU A 113 -14.68 -11.41 3.14
C LEU A 113 -13.21 -11.03 2.93
N LEU A 114 -12.55 -10.40 3.92
CA LEU A 114 -11.13 -10.09 3.85
C LEU A 114 -10.29 -11.34 3.58
N GLY A 115 -10.55 -12.41 4.31
CA GLY A 115 -9.88 -13.69 4.11
C GLY A 115 -10.00 -14.20 2.66
N LYS A 116 -11.18 -14.09 2.05
CA LYS A 116 -11.39 -14.44 0.63
C LYS A 116 -10.63 -13.50 -0.30
N SER A 117 -10.67 -12.20 -0.03
CA SER A 117 -10.01 -11.17 -0.84
C SER A 117 -8.48 -11.34 -0.87
N LEU A 118 -7.88 -11.69 0.26
CA LEU A 118 -6.42 -11.87 0.38
C LEU A 118 -5.90 -13.04 -0.46
N ARG A 119 -6.74 -14.04 -0.78
CA ARG A 119 -6.35 -15.13 -1.70
C ARG A 119 -6.01 -14.62 -3.10
N ASN A 120 -6.53 -13.45 -3.51
CA ASN A 120 -6.16 -12.83 -4.78
C ASN A 120 -4.68 -12.39 -4.81
N LEU A 121 -4.09 -12.08 -3.65
CA LEU A 121 -2.67 -11.74 -3.55
C LEU A 121 -1.77 -12.95 -3.86
N ALA A 122 -2.23 -14.17 -3.57
CA ALA A 122 -1.49 -15.40 -3.85
C ALA A 122 -1.36 -15.71 -5.35
N LEU A 123 -2.18 -15.07 -6.20
CA LEU A 123 -2.12 -15.22 -7.65
C LEU A 123 -1.03 -14.34 -8.29
N LEU A 124 -0.40 -13.47 -7.50
CA LEU A 124 0.60 -12.51 -7.97
C LEU A 124 2.02 -13.00 -7.64
N PRO A 125 3.01 -12.76 -8.51
CA PRO A 125 4.41 -13.07 -8.21
C PRO A 125 5.03 -12.03 -7.27
N VAL A 126 4.52 -11.96 -6.04
CA VAL A 126 4.94 -10.96 -5.02
C VAL A 126 6.34 -11.28 -4.52
N ARG A 127 7.26 -10.35 -4.72
CA ARG A 127 8.66 -10.40 -4.24
C ARG A 127 8.89 -9.49 -3.05
N ARG A 128 8.26 -8.31 -3.06
CA ARG A 128 8.42 -7.26 -2.04
C ARG A 128 7.06 -6.77 -1.59
N ILE A 129 6.97 -6.37 -0.32
CA ILE A 129 5.75 -5.81 0.25
C ILE A 129 6.11 -4.55 1.03
N PHE A 130 5.42 -3.46 0.73
CA PHE A 130 5.47 -2.21 1.49
C PHE A 130 4.13 -2.01 2.17
N PHE A 131 4.17 -1.57 3.43
CA PHE A 131 3.01 -1.49 4.30
C PHE A 131 2.74 -0.04 4.66
N ALA A 132 1.46 0.28 4.85
CA ALA A 132 1.04 1.50 5.52
C ALA A 132 1.48 1.53 7.01
N HIS A 133 1.61 0.35 7.62
CA HIS A 133 2.00 0.13 9.00
C HIS A 133 3.09 -0.94 9.13
N GLY A 134 4.34 -0.50 9.22
CA GLY A 134 5.47 -1.36 9.58
C GLY A 134 6.56 -1.45 8.52
N ALA A 135 7.60 -2.22 8.84
CA ALA A 135 8.79 -2.32 8.00
C ALA A 135 8.50 -3.07 6.68
N PRO A 136 9.13 -2.71 5.57
CA PRO A 136 8.93 -3.43 4.30
C PRO A 136 9.54 -4.83 4.34
N ILE A 137 8.95 -5.75 3.59
CA ILE A 137 9.53 -7.05 3.26
C ILE A 137 10.18 -6.92 1.88
N LEU A 138 11.51 -7.07 1.83
CA LEU A 138 12.28 -6.79 0.61
C LEU A 138 12.57 -8.02 -0.27
N GLN A 139 12.26 -9.22 0.22
CA GLN A 139 12.46 -10.49 -0.48
C GLN A 139 11.41 -11.50 -0.02
N ASP A 140 11.14 -12.51 -0.85
CA ASP A 140 10.24 -13.63 -0.56
C ASP A 140 8.83 -13.24 -0.09
N GLY A 141 8.32 -12.10 -0.58
CA GLY A 141 7.04 -11.51 -0.15
C GLY A 141 5.86 -12.49 -0.18
N LEU A 142 5.69 -13.24 -1.27
CA LEU A 142 4.62 -14.25 -1.37
C LEU A 142 4.74 -15.31 -0.26
N SER A 143 5.94 -15.85 -0.03
CA SER A 143 6.19 -16.86 1.02
C SER A 143 5.87 -16.33 2.42
N ARG A 144 5.94 -15.02 2.64
CA ARG A 144 5.61 -14.38 3.91
C ARG A 144 4.11 -14.23 4.14
N ILE A 145 3.32 -13.99 3.09
CA ILE A 145 1.86 -13.81 3.23
C ILE A 145 1.09 -15.14 3.17
N LEU A 146 1.59 -16.15 2.44
CA LEU A 146 0.89 -17.43 2.28
C LEU A 146 0.46 -18.09 3.61
N PRO A 147 1.28 -18.11 4.68
CA PRO A 147 0.88 -18.69 5.96
C PRO A 147 -0.27 -17.95 6.67
N LEU A 148 -0.57 -16.72 6.26
CA LEU A 148 -1.61 -15.87 6.86
C LEU A 148 -2.95 -15.98 6.14
N LEU A 149 -2.98 -16.57 4.94
CA LEU A 149 -4.19 -16.67 4.15
C LEU A 149 -5.09 -17.79 4.72
N PRO A 150 -6.36 -17.48 5.05
CA PRO A 150 -7.31 -18.49 5.53
C PRO A 150 -7.83 -19.38 4.40
#